data_AF-A0A6F9X300-F1
#
_entry.id   AF-A0A6F9X300-F1
#
_cell.length_a   1.000
_cell.length_b   1.000
_cell.length_c   1.000
_cell.angle_alpha   90.00
_cell.angle_beta   90.00
_cell.angle_gamma   90.00
#
_symmetry.space_group_name_H-M   'P 1'
#
loop_
_entity.id
_entity.type
_entity.pdbx_description
1 polymer ?
#
loop_
_entity_poly.entity_id
_entity_poly.type
_entity_poly.pdbx_seq_one_letter_code
_entity_poly.pdbx_strand_id
1 'polypeptide(L)'
;MCRVFGVSRSRYYTQLNAKATKRRREDRALLVDIKAAFDDSDQTYGAGRIGHELRARGTRVGKNRIWRLMKLHGLRVKTMRRFKLTTNSDHKRPVAPNLVKRNFSAEAPVGSGPEISPTSGPPKAGCILPSFWMSFPAGLLAGAWTRG
;
A
#
# COMPACT_ATOMS: atom_id res chain seq x y z
N MET A 1 20.56 -26.61 -28.45
CA MET A 1 20.11 -26.40 -27.05
C MET A 1 20.66 -27.45 -26.08
N CYS A 2 20.18 -28.69 -26.02
CA CYS A 2 20.58 -29.67 -24.98
C CYS A 2 22.09 -29.98 -24.90
N ARG A 3 22.78 -30.08 -26.05
CA ARG A 3 24.24 -30.32 -26.11
C ARG A 3 25.06 -29.16 -25.52
N VAL A 4 24.57 -27.92 -25.64
CA VAL A 4 25.24 -26.70 -25.16
C VAL A 4 25.17 -26.61 -23.63
N PHE A 5 24.05 -27.02 -23.03
CA PHE A 5 23.84 -27.00 -21.57
C PHE A 5 24.23 -28.29 -20.86
N GLY A 6 24.73 -29.31 -21.58
CA GLY A 6 25.11 -30.60 -20.99
C GLY A 6 23.95 -31.40 -20.38
N VAL A 7 22.70 -31.16 -20.82
CA VAL A 7 21.50 -31.84 -20.26
C VAL A 7 21.04 -32.95 -21.20
N SER A 8 20.60 -34.09 -20.66
CA SER A 8 20.04 -35.16 -21.49
C SER A 8 18.77 -34.69 -22.22
N ARG A 9 18.58 -35.19 -23.45
CA ARG A 9 17.45 -34.82 -24.31
C ARG A 9 16.11 -35.26 -23.70
N SER A 10 16.07 -36.42 -23.06
CA SER A 10 14.88 -36.92 -22.36
C SER A 10 14.50 -36.03 -21.19
N ARG A 11 15.46 -35.62 -20.35
CA ARG A 11 15.22 -34.72 -19.21
C ARG A 11 14.70 -33.35 -19.64
N TYR A 12 15.20 -32.82 -20.75
CA TYR A 12 14.72 -31.56 -21.29
C TYR A 12 13.22 -31.61 -21.61
N TYR A 13 12.79 -32.62 -22.39
CA TYR A 13 11.38 -32.74 -22.76
C TYR A 13 10.47 -33.17 -21.61
N THR A 14 10.95 -34.01 -20.67
CA THR A 14 10.14 -34.37 -19.49
C THR A 14 9.86 -33.16 -18.62
N GLN A 15 10.85 -32.28 -18.44
CA GLN A 15 10.67 -31.06 -17.66
C GLN A 15 9.83 -30.01 -18.39
N LEU A 16 9.97 -29.91 -19.71
CA LEU A 16 9.18 -29.01 -20.55
C LEU A 16 7.69 -29.41 -20.58
N ASN A 17 7.41 -30.71 -20.62
CA ASN A 17 6.05 -31.26 -20.62
C ASN A 17 5.52 -31.59 -19.20
N ALA A 18 6.29 -31.30 -18.16
CA ALA A 18 5.91 -31.62 -16.79
C ALA A 18 4.63 -30.86 -16.40
N LYS A 19 3.58 -31.61 -16.07
CA LYS A 19 2.33 -31.04 -15.55
C LYS A 19 2.59 -30.30 -14.24
N ALA A 20 1.81 -29.25 -13.99
CA ALA A 20 1.89 -28.52 -12.72
C ALA A 20 1.66 -29.47 -11.55
N THR A 21 2.64 -29.53 -10.63
CA THR A 21 2.55 -30.29 -9.38
C THR A 21 1.37 -29.84 -8.54
N LYS A 22 0.85 -30.71 -7.67
CA LYS A 22 -0.27 -30.39 -6.76
C LYS A 22 -0.06 -29.05 -6.05
N ARG A 23 1.16 -28.84 -5.52
CA ARG A 23 1.55 -27.58 -4.86
C ARG A 23 1.46 -26.35 -5.76
N ARG A 24 1.88 -26.45 -7.03
CA ARG A 24 1.74 -25.35 -8.00
C ARG A 24 0.27 -25.04 -8.31
N ARG A 25 -0.61 -26.03 -8.29
CA ARG A 25 -2.06 -25.82 -8.48
C ARG A 25 -2.67 -25.11 -7.28
N GLU A 26 -2.35 -25.55 -6.07
CA GLU A 26 -2.76 -24.89 -4.83
C GLU A 26 -2.23 -23.46 -4.74
N ASP A 27 -0.96 -23.23 -5.10
CA ASP A 27 -0.36 -21.90 -5.12
C ASP A 27 -1.08 -20.98 -6.11
N ARG A 28 -1.54 -21.49 -7.26
CA ARG A 28 -2.34 -20.73 -8.23
C ARG A 28 -3.72 -20.38 -7.69
N ALA A 29 -4.40 -21.32 -7.03
CA ALA A 29 -5.70 -21.05 -6.39
C ALA A 29 -5.56 -19.98 -5.30
N LEU A 30 -4.60 -20.17 -4.40
CA LEU A 30 -4.31 -19.23 -3.32
C LEU A 30 -3.95 -17.83 -3.82
N LEU A 31 -3.27 -17.74 -4.96
CA LEU A 31 -2.90 -16.48 -5.56
C LEU A 31 -4.14 -15.67 -6.01
N VAL A 32 -5.19 -16.34 -6.48
CA VAL A 32 -6.46 -15.68 -6.82
C VAL A 32 -7.04 -15.02 -5.57
N ASP A 33 -7.08 -15.75 -4.45
CA ASP A 33 -7.59 -15.22 -3.18
C ASP A 33 -6.74 -14.06 -2.65
N ILE A 34 -5.40 -14.18 -2.76
CA ILE A 34 -4.47 -13.11 -2.38
C ILE A 34 -4.69 -11.86 -3.22
N LYS A 35 -4.92 -12.00 -4.54
CA LYS A 35 -5.18 -10.86 -5.42
C LYS A 35 -6.50 -10.19 -5.08
N ALA A 36 -7.56 -10.97 -4.88
CA ALA A 36 -8.86 -10.43 -4.47
C ALA A 36 -8.71 -9.60 -3.18
N ALA A 37 -8.14 -10.17 -2.11
CA ALA A 37 -7.90 -9.44 -0.86
C ALA A 37 -6.98 -8.21 -1.01
N PHE A 38 -6.01 -8.27 -1.93
CA PHE A 38 -5.10 -7.16 -2.18
C PHE A 38 -5.79 -6.00 -2.92
N ASP A 39 -6.63 -6.32 -3.89
CA ASP A 39 -7.41 -5.34 -4.65
C ASP A 39 -8.55 -4.76 -3.80
N ASP A 40 -9.21 -5.59 -2.98
CA ASP A 40 -10.24 -5.17 -1.99
C ASP A 40 -9.70 -4.14 -0.97
N SER A 41 -8.39 -4.13 -0.74
CA SER A 41 -7.71 -3.27 0.24
C SER A 41 -6.94 -2.10 -0.40
N ASP A 42 -7.26 -1.74 -1.64
CA ASP A 42 -6.58 -0.68 -2.41
C ASP A 42 -5.06 -0.83 -2.42
N GLN A 43 -4.58 -2.08 -2.47
CA GLN A 43 -3.15 -2.42 -2.49
C GLN A 43 -2.39 -1.97 -1.24
N THR A 44 -3.09 -1.71 -0.13
CA THR A 44 -2.49 -1.26 1.13
C THR A 44 -2.04 -2.43 2.00
N TYR A 45 -2.63 -3.61 1.82
CA TYR A 45 -2.36 -4.74 2.71
C TYR A 45 -1.13 -5.54 2.26
N GLY A 46 -0.25 -5.82 3.22
CA GLY A 46 0.87 -6.74 3.05
C GLY A 46 0.53 -8.18 3.48
N ALA A 47 1.49 -9.09 3.32
CA ALA A 47 1.32 -10.52 3.59
C ALA A 47 0.76 -10.88 4.98
N GLY A 48 1.01 -10.04 6.00
CA GLY A 48 0.44 -10.21 7.34
C GLY A 48 -1.07 -9.98 7.36
N ARG A 49 -1.52 -8.80 6.91
CA ARG A 49 -2.95 -8.42 6.91
C ARG A 49 -3.76 -9.31 5.97
N ILE A 50 -3.26 -9.58 4.77
CA ILE A 50 -3.87 -10.55 3.84
C ILE A 50 -3.99 -11.92 4.50
N GLY A 51 -2.97 -12.36 5.25
CA GLY A 51 -3.03 -13.62 5.98
C GLY A 51 -4.09 -13.66 7.09
N HIS A 52 -4.46 -12.53 7.69
CA HIS A 52 -5.58 -12.45 8.64
C HIS A 52 -6.92 -12.51 7.91
N GLU A 53 -7.04 -11.80 6.80
CA GLU A 53 -8.25 -11.79 5.98
C GLU A 53 -8.55 -13.16 5.37
N LEU A 54 -7.53 -13.84 4.83
CA LEU A 54 -7.69 -15.21 4.32
C LEU A 54 -8.10 -16.19 5.43
N ARG A 55 -7.63 -16.00 6.67
CA ARG A 55 -8.08 -16.81 7.81
C ARG A 55 -9.53 -16.54 8.16
N ALA A 56 -9.99 -15.29 8.08
CA ALA A 56 -11.39 -14.95 8.27
C ALA A 56 -12.28 -15.59 7.19
N ARG A 57 -11.76 -15.73 5.96
CA ARG A 57 -12.38 -16.47 4.85
C ARG A 57 -12.21 -18.00 4.95
N GLY A 58 -11.64 -18.53 6.05
CA GLY A 58 -11.48 -19.97 6.31
C GLY A 58 -10.21 -20.63 5.73
N THR A 59 -9.34 -19.89 5.05
CA THR A 59 -8.12 -20.43 4.45
C THR A 59 -6.91 -20.16 5.32
N ARG A 60 -6.38 -21.19 5.99
CA ARG A 60 -5.21 -21.07 6.87
C ARG A 60 -3.90 -21.20 6.09
N VAL A 61 -3.21 -20.08 5.86
CA VAL A 61 -1.90 -20.06 5.19
C VAL A 61 -0.84 -19.32 6.01
N GLY A 62 0.38 -19.84 5.98
CA GLY A 62 1.55 -19.22 6.61
C GLY A 62 2.00 -17.94 5.90
N LYS A 63 2.40 -16.93 6.67
CA LYS A 63 2.87 -15.62 6.19
C LYS A 63 3.98 -15.73 5.12
N ASN A 64 4.92 -16.65 5.29
CA ASN A 64 6.04 -16.83 4.35
C ASN A 64 5.59 -17.32 2.97
N ARG A 65 4.54 -18.15 2.90
CA ARG A 65 3.97 -18.62 1.63
C ARG A 65 3.31 -17.47 0.89
N ILE A 66 2.51 -16.67 1.60
CA ILE A 66 1.87 -15.46 1.05
C ILE A 66 2.91 -14.48 0.56
N TRP A 67 3.92 -14.16 1.39
CA TRP A 67 5.00 -13.23 1.02
C TRP A 67 5.75 -13.69 -0.23
N ARG A 68 6.08 -14.99 -0.31
CA ARG A 68 6.74 -15.57 -1.49
C ARG A 68 5.88 -15.39 -2.74
N LEU A 69 4.57 -15.68 -2.66
CA LEU A 69 3.66 -15.53 -3.80
C LEU A 69 3.49 -14.08 -4.20
N MET A 70 3.32 -13.15 -3.25
CA MET A 70 3.28 -11.72 -3.53
C MET A 70 4.54 -11.25 -4.24
N LYS A 71 5.72 -11.64 -3.74
CA LYS A 71 7.01 -11.27 -4.35
C LYS A 71 7.17 -11.83 -5.77
N LEU A 72 6.82 -13.10 -6.00
CA LEU A 72 6.90 -13.72 -7.32
C LEU A 72 6.00 -13.05 -8.36
N HIS A 73 4.86 -12.51 -7.91
CA HIS A 73 3.86 -11.88 -8.79
C HIS A 73 3.91 -10.34 -8.78
N GLY A 74 4.92 -9.75 -8.14
CA GLY A 74 5.10 -8.30 -8.13
C GLY A 74 4.04 -7.53 -7.35
N LEU A 75 3.26 -8.20 -6.47
CA LEU A 75 2.27 -7.55 -5.63
C LEU A 75 2.98 -6.78 -4.52
N ARG A 76 3.09 -5.47 -4.70
CA ARG A 76 3.80 -4.57 -3.80
C ARG A 76 2.82 -3.59 -3.17
N VAL A 77 2.89 -3.50 -1.85
CA VAL A 77 2.06 -2.56 -1.08
C VAL A 77 2.29 -1.13 -1.57
N LYS A 78 1.19 -0.41 -1.81
CA LYS A 78 1.19 1.01 -2.13
C LYS A 78 1.49 1.80 -0.86
N THR A 79 2.74 2.22 -0.70
CA THR A 79 3.14 3.08 0.42
C THR A 79 3.05 4.54 -0.01
N MET A 80 2.18 5.33 0.62
CA MET A 80 2.20 6.77 0.46
C MET A 80 3.44 7.35 1.14
N ARG A 81 4.24 8.13 0.41
CA ARG A 81 5.36 8.85 1.00
C ARG A 81 4.81 9.93 1.93
N ARG A 82 5.22 9.90 3.21
CA ARG A 82 4.91 11.00 4.13
C ARG A 82 5.51 12.29 3.59
N PHE A 83 4.69 13.32 3.42
CA PHE A 83 5.16 14.65 3.11
C PHE A 83 6.07 15.14 4.25
N LYS A 84 7.26 15.64 3.91
CA LYS A 84 8.20 16.23 4.86
C LYS A 84 8.30 17.71 4.54
N LEU A 85 7.87 18.55 5.46
CA LEU A 85 8.10 19.98 5.38
C LEU A 85 9.57 20.23 5.70
N THR A 86 10.39 20.60 4.71
CA THR A 86 11.83 20.82 4.87
C THR A 86 12.16 22.17 5.50
N THR A 87 11.25 23.13 5.35
CA THR A 87 11.47 24.52 5.75
C THR A 87 10.31 24.97 6.62
N ASN A 88 10.56 25.14 7.92
CA ASN A 88 9.69 25.92 8.77
C ASN A 88 10.22 27.36 8.77
N SER A 89 9.68 28.20 7.89
CA SER A 89 9.98 29.63 7.81
C SER A 89 9.52 30.40 9.04
N ASP A 90 8.65 29.81 9.85
CA ASP A 90 8.10 30.39 11.06
C ASP A 90 8.89 29.86 12.28
N HIS A 91 10.17 30.24 12.36
CA HIS A 91 11.06 29.82 13.43
C HIS A 91 11.60 31.03 14.21
N LYS A 92 11.76 30.87 15.53
CA LYS A 92 12.34 31.89 16.41
C LYS A 92 13.88 31.94 16.36
N ARG A 93 14.51 31.28 15.38
CA ARG A 93 15.97 31.30 15.21
C ARG A 93 16.41 32.64 14.61
N PRO A 94 17.56 33.18 15.03
CA PRO A 94 18.06 34.43 14.46
C PRO A 94 18.27 34.27 12.96
N VAL A 95 17.59 35.11 12.18
CA VAL A 95 17.82 35.22 10.74
C VAL A 95 19.14 35.96 10.55
N ALA A 96 20.04 35.41 9.73
CA ALA A 96 21.31 36.05 9.46
C ALA A 96 21.09 37.45 8.84
N PRO A 97 21.83 38.48 9.28
CA PRO A 97 21.67 39.83 8.75
C PRO A 97 22.05 39.86 7.26
N ASN A 98 21.27 40.57 6.45
CA ASN A 98 21.53 40.76 5.02
C ASN A 98 22.73 41.71 4.82
N LEU A 99 23.94 41.16 4.82
CA LEU A 99 25.20 41.91 4.70
C LEU A 99 25.37 42.58 3.33
N VAL A 100 24.71 42.06 2.29
CA VAL A 100 24.84 42.56 0.91
C VAL A 100 23.86 43.71 0.64
N LYS A 101 22.96 44.03 1.57
CA LYS A 101 21.90 45.05 1.46
C LYS A 101 21.14 44.99 0.13
N ARG A 102 21.04 43.80 -0.47
CA ARG A 102 20.29 43.59 -1.70
C ARG A 102 18.84 43.33 -1.36
N ASN A 103 17.94 44.03 -2.05
CA ASN A 103 16.51 43.79 -1.97
C ASN A 103 16.20 42.53 -2.79
N PHE A 104 15.94 41.42 -2.11
CA PHE A 104 15.46 40.18 -2.73
C PHE A 104 13.92 40.09 -2.73
N SER A 105 13.24 41.19 -2.37
CA SER A 105 11.80 41.34 -2.54
C SER A 105 11.49 41.45 -4.03
N ALA A 106 11.05 40.36 -4.62
CA ALA A 106 10.42 40.39 -5.93
C ALA A 106 8.97 40.87 -5.72
N GLU A 107 8.61 42.02 -6.30
CA GLU A 107 7.22 42.27 -6.67
C GLU A 107 6.86 41.15 -7.66
N ALA A 108 5.76 40.44 -7.40
CA ALA A 108 5.39 39.20 -8.08
C ALA A 108 5.64 39.25 -9.60
N PRO A 109 6.00 38.12 -10.26
CA PRO A 109 6.01 38.11 -11.72
C PRO A 109 4.63 38.57 -12.20
N VAL A 110 4.60 39.67 -12.96
CA VAL A 110 3.39 40.16 -13.61
C VAL A 110 2.98 39.12 -14.64
N GLY A 111 2.25 38.12 -14.15
CA GLY A 111 1.51 37.13 -14.92
C GLY A 111 0.14 37.08 -14.27
N SER A 112 -0.82 37.69 -14.94
CA SER A 112 -2.24 37.75 -14.57
C SER A 112 -2.82 36.34 -14.39
N GLY A 113 -2.77 35.83 -13.17
CA GLY A 113 -3.66 34.78 -12.68
C GLY A 113 -4.71 35.41 -11.77
N PRO A 114 -5.97 34.93 -11.78
CA PRO A 114 -7.03 35.54 -11.00
C PRO A 114 -6.69 35.51 -9.51
N GLU A 115 -6.85 36.68 -8.87
CA GLU A 115 -6.68 36.87 -7.43
C GLU A 115 -7.52 35.85 -6.65
N ILE A 116 -6.86 35.02 -5.86
CA ILE A 116 -7.53 34.26 -4.80
C ILE A 116 -7.15 34.95 -3.49
N SER A 117 -8.06 35.79 -3.01
CA SER A 117 -7.95 36.43 -1.69
C SER A 117 -7.93 35.34 -0.60
N PRO A 118 -7.02 35.40 0.39
CA PRO A 118 -7.11 34.54 1.56
C PRO A 118 -8.21 35.08 2.47
N THR A 119 -9.41 34.50 2.37
CA THR A 119 -10.45 34.70 3.38
C THR A 119 -9.90 34.24 4.72
N SER A 120 -9.93 35.16 5.68
CA SER A 120 -9.60 34.95 7.08
C SER A 120 -10.46 33.84 7.70
N GLY A 121 -9.79 32.85 8.28
CA GLY A 121 -10.42 31.86 9.16
C GLY A 121 -9.57 30.60 9.30
N PRO A 122 -9.17 30.19 10.52
CA PRO A 122 -8.58 28.86 10.70
C PRO A 122 -9.64 27.80 10.33
N PRO A 123 -9.28 26.72 9.60
CA PRO A 123 -10.21 25.63 9.41
C PRO A 123 -10.57 25.06 10.78
N LYS A 124 -11.85 25.15 11.14
CA LYS A 124 -12.42 24.41 12.27
C LYS A 124 -12.00 22.95 12.12
N ALA A 125 -11.46 22.37 13.20
CA ALA A 125 -11.31 20.93 13.32
C ALA A 125 -12.67 20.28 13.06
N GLY A 126 -12.71 19.33 12.11
CA GLY A 126 -13.90 18.53 11.83
C GLY A 126 -14.44 18.64 10.41
N CYS A 127 -13.62 18.34 9.40
CA CYS A 127 -14.15 17.76 8.16
C CYS A 127 -14.04 16.24 8.27
N ILE A 128 -15.02 15.62 8.92
CA ILE A 128 -15.33 14.21 8.74
C ILE A 128 -16.34 14.19 7.62
N LEU A 129 -16.01 13.62 6.45
CA LEU A 129 -16.97 13.04 5.51
C LEU A 129 -16.21 12.15 4.50
N PRO A 130 -16.74 11.00 4.06
CA PRO A 130 -17.78 10.18 4.66
C PRO A 130 -17.20 8.90 5.25
N SER A 131 -17.75 8.50 6.39
CA SER A 131 -17.75 7.10 6.80
C SER A 131 -18.54 6.32 5.74
N PHE A 132 -17.87 5.69 4.77
CA PHE A 132 -18.48 4.64 3.96
C PHE A 132 -18.48 3.36 4.80
N TRP A 133 -19.31 3.35 5.84
CA TRP A 133 -19.79 2.12 6.44
C TRP A 133 -20.78 1.51 5.45
N MET A 134 -20.35 0.50 4.70
CA MET A 134 -21.31 -0.47 4.18
C MET A 134 -21.99 -1.12 5.40
N SER A 135 -23.31 -1.13 5.34
CA SER A 135 -24.22 -1.90 6.18
C SER A 135 -23.61 -3.23 6.65
N PHE A 136 -23.34 -3.32 7.95
CA PHE A 136 -23.43 -4.59 8.66
C PHE A 136 -24.88 -4.74 9.13
N PRO A 137 -25.62 -5.78 8.71
CA PRO A 137 -26.94 -6.05 9.27
C PRO A 137 -26.79 -6.44 10.74
N ALA A 138 -27.55 -5.74 11.59
CA ALA A 138 -27.75 -6.08 12.98
C ALA A 138 -28.42 -7.46 13.09
N GLY A 139 -27.84 -8.33 13.92
CA GLY A 139 -28.37 -9.66 14.20
C GLY A 139 -27.61 -10.34 15.32
N LEU A 140 -27.92 -9.94 16.55
CA LEU A 140 -28.01 -10.79 17.75
C LEU A 140 -26.97 -11.93 17.93
N LEU A 141 -26.07 -11.80 18.92
CA LEU A 141 -26.26 -12.46 20.23
C LEU A 141 -25.09 -12.17 21.18
N ALA A 142 -25.49 -11.89 22.41
CA ALA A 142 -24.68 -11.72 23.60
C ALA A 142 -23.79 -12.93 23.90
N GLY A 143 -22.60 -12.68 24.45
CA GLY A 143 -21.70 -13.72 24.93
C GLY A 143 -20.61 -13.13 25.82
N ALA A 144 -20.93 -13.04 27.11
CA ALA A 144 -20.10 -12.56 28.20
C ALA A 144 -18.64 -13.05 28.15
N TRP A 145 -17.70 -12.13 28.35
CA TRP A 145 -16.32 -12.43 28.75
C TRP A 145 -16.10 -11.88 30.15
N THR A 146 -16.37 -12.71 31.16
CA THR A 146 -15.85 -12.52 32.52
C THR A 146 -14.43 -13.06 32.59
N ARG A 147 -13.53 -12.20 33.06
CA ARG A 147 -12.14 -12.50 33.42
C ARG A 147 -12.16 -13.01 34.88
N GLY A 148 -11.57 -14.18 35.14
CA GLY A 148 -11.46 -14.80 36.46
C GLY A 148 -11.07 -16.25 36.34
#